data_AF-A0A7D9L1F8-F1
#
_entry.id   AF-A0A7D9L1F8-F1
#
_cell.length_a   1.000
_cell.length_b   1.000
_cell.length_c   1.000
_cell.angle_alpha   90.00
_cell.angle_beta   90.00
_cell.angle_gamma   90.00
#
_symmetry.space_group_name_H-M   'P 1'
#
loop_
_entity.id
_entity.type
_entity.pdbx_description
1 polymer ?
#
loop_
_entity_poly.entity_id
_entity_poly.type
_entity_poly.pdbx_seq_one_letter_code
_entity_poly.pdbx_strand_id
1 'polypeptide(L)'
;MENISREEKFKAMKLLELKAYLQNRGITVNSYLKPELVAIACAVEEMSLPLLFQVSEAQDQLNLSRRLRVHDIQLPDPFKMNVLNDFTHCFSPL
;
A
#
# COMPACT_ATOMS: atom_id res chain seq x y z
N MET A 1 -15.00 30.69 16.54
CA MET A 1 -14.66 29.35 16.02
C MET A 1 -13.39 28.95 16.75
N GLU A 2 -13.47 28.04 17.72
CA GLU A 2 -12.30 27.58 18.46
C GLU A 2 -11.38 26.83 17.49
N ASN A 3 -10.19 27.39 17.25
CA ASN A 3 -9.13 26.68 16.54
C ASN A 3 -8.54 25.65 17.51
N ILE A 4 -9.18 24.49 17.59
CA ILE A 4 -8.62 23.33 18.30
C ILE A 4 -7.25 23.02 17.67
N SER A 5 -6.21 22.91 18.49
CA SER A 5 -4.88 22.56 17.99
C SER A 5 -4.92 21.21 17.28
N ARG A 6 -4.15 21.04 16.20
CA ARG A 6 -4.08 19.75 15.46
C ARG A 6 -3.74 18.59 16.39
N GLU A 7 -2.88 18.85 17.36
CA GLU A 7 -2.51 17.86 18.37
C GLU A 7 -3.69 17.49 19.28
N GLU A 8 -4.53 18.46 19.67
CA GLU A 8 -5.74 18.21 20.46
C GLU A 8 -6.79 17.42 19.66
N LYS A 9 -6.94 17.74 18.37
CA LYS A 9 -7.78 16.98 17.43
C LYS A 9 -7.36 15.50 17.38
N PHE A 10 -6.07 15.20 17.26
CA PHE A 10 -5.59 13.82 17.21
C PHE A 10 -5.59 13.13 18.58
N LYS A 11 -5.36 13.87 19.68
CA LYS A 11 -5.50 13.33 21.05
C LYS A 11 -6.93 12.86 21.34
N ALA A 12 -7.93 13.59 20.84
CA ALA A 12 -9.34 13.27 20.98
C ALA A 12 -9.78 12.04 20.16
N MET A 13 -9.05 11.67 19.09
CA MET A 13 -9.35 10.49 18.28
C MET A 13 -9.16 9.17 19.04
N LYS A 14 -9.98 8.19 18.70
CA LYS A 14 -9.78 6.80 19.15
C LYS A 14 -8.56 6.19 18.46
N LEU A 15 -7.95 5.20 19.10
CA LEU A 15 -6.77 4.52 18.56
C LEU A 15 -7.02 3.92 17.17
N LEU A 16 -8.20 3.34 16.94
CA LEU A 16 -8.63 2.79 15.64
C LEU A 16 -8.70 3.86 14.55
N GLU A 17 -9.21 5.06 14.87
CA GLU A 17 -9.35 6.16 13.93
C GLU A 17 -7.98 6.73 13.53
N LEU A 18 -7.07 6.86 14.50
CA LEU A 18 -5.67 7.23 14.25
C LEU A 18 -4.97 6.23 13.32
N LYS A 19 -5.14 4.93 13.58
CA LYS A 19 -4.56 3.88 12.74
C LYS A 19 -5.12 3.94 11.32
N ALA A 20 -6.44 4.08 11.16
CA ALA A 20 -7.07 4.21 9.85
C ALA A 20 -6.62 5.48 9.10
N TYR A 21 -6.49 6.62 9.81
CA TYR A 21 -6.00 7.87 9.23
C TYR A 21 -4.60 7.73 8.63
N LEU A 22 -3.70 7.03 9.34
CA LEU A 22 -2.33 6.79 8.92
C LEU A 22 -2.26 5.73 7.80
N GLN A 23 -3.03 4.64 7.90
CA GLN A 23 -3.10 3.60 6.87
C GLN A 23 -3.63 4.13 5.53
N ASN A 24 -4.64 4.99 5.54
CA ASN A 24 -5.15 5.65 4.33
C ASN A 24 -4.10 6.55 3.63
N ARG A 25 -3.01 6.88 4.32
CA ARG A 25 -1.86 7.62 3.79
C ARG A 25 -0.64 6.73 3.56
N GLY A 26 -0.81 5.41 3.64
CA GLY A 26 0.25 4.43 3.37
C GLY A 26 1.18 4.14 4.53
N ILE A 27 0.80 4.51 5.75
CA ILE A 27 1.68 4.38 6.92
C ILE A 27 1.21 3.19 7.75
N THR A 28 2.08 2.18 7.86
CA THR A 28 1.84 1.00 8.69
C THR A 28 2.21 1.27 10.14
N VAL A 29 1.26 1.06 11.06
CA VAL A 29 1.42 1.37 12.49
C VAL A 29 0.98 0.18 13.36
N ASN A 30 1.86 -0.81 13.49
CA ASN A 30 1.55 -2.06 14.21
C ASN A 30 1.82 -1.99 15.72
N SER A 31 2.87 -1.28 16.15
CA SER A 31 3.41 -1.40 17.52
C SER A 31 3.63 -0.07 18.27
N TYR A 32 3.03 1.03 17.81
CA TYR A 32 3.21 2.34 18.43
C TYR A 32 2.21 2.64 19.54
N LEU A 33 2.67 3.36 20.56
CA LEU A 33 1.81 3.88 21.63
C LEU A 33 0.96 5.05 21.12
N LYS A 34 -0.18 5.31 21.78
CA LYS A 34 -1.10 6.40 21.37
C LYS A 34 -0.41 7.78 21.25
N PRO A 35 0.47 8.21 22.17
CA PRO A 35 1.16 9.50 22.05
C PRO A 35 2.05 9.58 20.79
N GLU A 36 2.73 8.49 20.45
CA GLU A 36 3.59 8.41 19.25
C GLU A 36 2.75 8.48 17.98
N LEU A 37 1.59 7.81 17.96
CA LEU A 37 0.66 7.89 16.83
C LEU A 37 0.11 9.29 16.59
N VAL A 38 -0.13 10.06 17.67
CA VAL A 38 -0.55 11.46 17.57
C VAL A 38 0.56 12.30 16.95
N ALA A 39 1.82 12.14 17.39
CA ALA A 39 2.96 12.86 16.83
C ALA A 39 3.15 12.54 15.34
N ILE A 40 3.03 11.26 14.97
CA ILE A 40 3.09 10.83 13.56
C ILE A 40 1.93 11.44 12.77
N ALA A 41 0.70 11.42 13.29
CA ALA A 41 -0.45 12.01 12.60
C ALA A 41 -0.30 13.53 12.37
N CYS A 42 0.23 14.27 13.35
CA CYS A 42 0.56 15.69 13.19
C CYS A 42 1.58 15.90 12.06
N ALA A 43 2.70 15.17 12.07
CA ALA A 43 3.73 15.28 11.04
C ALA A 43 3.19 14.93 9.64
N VAL A 44 2.33 13.92 9.57
CA VAL A 44 1.69 13.48 8.31
C VAL A 44 0.71 14.52 7.76
N GLU A 45 -0.03 15.20 8.64
CA GLU A 45 -0.91 16.30 8.25
C GLU A 45 -0.09 17.50 7.74
N GLU A 46 1.07 17.78 8.34
CA GLU A 46 2.01 18.81 7.86
C GLU A 46 2.62 18.46 6.51
N MET A 47 3.01 17.20 6.31
CA MET A 47 3.55 16.72 5.03
C MET A 47 2.52 16.69 3.91
N SER A 48 1.22 16.89 4.21
CA SER A 48 0.13 16.88 3.23
C SER A 48 0.18 15.65 2.31
N LEU A 49 0.52 14.49 2.87
CA LEU A 49 0.65 13.26 2.10
C LEU A 49 -0.67 12.99 1.37
N PRO A 50 -0.64 12.72 0.06
CA PRO A 50 -1.83 12.34 -0.66
C PRO A 50 -2.43 11.11 -0.01
N LEU A 51 -3.76 11.05 0.03
CA LEU A 51 -4.43 9.80 0.36
C LEU A 51 -3.95 8.78 -0.67
N LEU A 52 -3.44 7.64 -0.21
CA LEU A 52 -3.28 6.52 -1.11
C LEU A 52 -4.68 6.26 -1.64
N PHE A 53 -4.86 6.43 -2.95
CA PHE A 53 -5.99 5.84 -3.64
C PHE A 53 -5.98 4.40 -3.17
N GLN A 54 -6.98 4.04 -2.38
CA GLN A 54 -7.22 2.65 -2.02
C GLN A 54 -7.20 1.94 -3.36
N VAL A 55 -6.14 1.17 -3.60
CA VAL A 55 -6.13 0.23 -4.71
C VAL A 55 -7.22 -0.74 -4.29
N SER A 56 -8.43 -0.46 -4.76
CA SER A 56 -9.56 -1.32 -4.45
C SER A 56 -9.18 -2.69 -4.99
N GLU A 57 -9.51 -3.76 -4.27
CA GLU A 57 -9.35 -5.12 -4.80
C GLU A 57 -10.01 -5.25 -6.18
N ALA A 58 -11.06 -4.45 -6.46
CA ALA A 58 -11.67 -4.35 -7.78
C ALA A 58 -10.74 -3.77 -8.85
N GLN A 59 -9.88 -2.82 -8.47
CA GLN A 59 -8.88 -2.20 -9.32
C GLN A 59 -7.67 -3.13 -9.54
N ASP A 60 -7.30 -3.93 -8.53
CA ASP A 60 -6.33 -5.01 -8.67
C ASP A 60 -6.85 -6.12 -9.60
N GLN A 61 -8.12 -6.52 -9.51
CA GLN A 61 -8.71 -7.46 -10.48
C GLN A 61 -8.71 -6.89 -11.91
N LEU A 62 -9.01 -5.60 -12.06
CA LEU A 62 -8.92 -4.90 -13.34
C LEU A 62 -7.48 -4.84 -13.86
N ASN A 63 -6.50 -4.58 -13.00
CA ASN A 63 -5.08 -4.54 -13.37
C ASN A 63 -4.52 -5.94 -13.66
N LEU A 64 -4.94 -6.98 -12.93
CA LEU A 64 -4.67 -8.39 -13.21
C LEU A 64 -5.28 -8.83 -14.55
N SER A 65 -6.45 -8.29 -14.92
CA SER A 65 -7.07 -8.54 -16.22
C SER A 65 -6.33 -7.86 -17.37
N ARG A 66 -5.59 -6.78 -17.09
CA ARG A 66 -4.72 -6.05 -18.03
C ARG A 66 -3.36 -6.73 -18.09
N ARG A 67 -3.36 -7.98 -18.56
CA ARG A 67 -2.16 -8.78 -18.86
C ARG A 67 -1.13 -7.95 -19.65
N LEU A 68 0.15 -8.05 -19.26
CA LEU A 68 1.26 -7.51 -20.04
C LEU A 68 1.27 -8.16 -21.44
N ARG A 69 1.00 -7.36 -22.46
CA ARG A 69 1.23 -7.72 -23.86
C ARG A 69 2.59 -7.18 -24.26
N VAL A 70 3.56 -8.07 -24.44
CA VAL A 70 4.86 -7.71 -25.01
C VAL A 70 4.80 -8.15 -26.47
N HIS A 71 4.71 -7.17 -27.38
CA HIS A 71 4.34 -7.40 -28.79
C HIS A 71 2.98 -8.15 -28.92
N ASP A 72 2.93 -9.24 -29.69
CA ASP A 72 1.74 -10.09 -29.89
C ASP A 72 1.62 -11.24 -28.89
N ILE A 73 2.56 -11.36 -27.95
CA ILE A 73 2.57 -12.46 -26.99
C ILE A 73 1.86 -11.99 -25.72
N GLN A 74 0.73 -12.62 -25.43
CA GLN A 74 0.03 -12.46 -24.18
C GLN A 74 0.71 -13.32 -23.11
N LEU A 75 1.46 -12.68 -22.22
CA LEU A 75 2.06 -13.38 -21.10
C LEU A 75 0.98 -13.83 -20.10
N PRO A 76 0.99 -15.10 -19.67
CA PRO A 76 0.15 -15.56 -18.58
C PRO A 76 0.55 -14.89 -17.26
N ASP A 77 -0.38 -14.88 -16.31
CA ASP A 77 -0.20 -14.27 -14.99
C ASP A 77 1.00 -14.93 -14.25
N PRO A 78 2.09 -14.19 -13.99
CA PRO A 78 3.31 -14.76 -13.41
C PRO A 78 3.11 -15.32 -12.00
N PHE A 79 2.06 -14.91 -11.29
CA PHE A 79 1.73 -15.42 -9.94
C PHE A 79 0.89 -16.71 -9.98
N LYS A 80 0.42 -17.11 -11.17
CA LYS A 80 -0.31 -18.37 -11.40
C LYS A 80 0.47 -19.34 -12.28
N MET A 81 1.65 -18.95 -12.73
CA MET A 81 2.55 -19.85 -13.42
C MET A 81 3.08 -20.86 -12.40
N ASN A 82 2.84 -22.14 -12.66
CA ASN A 82 3.58 -23.18 -11.98
C ASN A 82 5.06 -22.95 -12.32
N VAL A 83 5.89 -22.78 -11.30
CA VAL A 83 7.33 -22.57 -11.45
C VAL A 83 7.92 -23.85 -12.04
N LEU A 84 7.95 -23.95 -13.36
CA LEU A 84 8.89 -24.83 -14.05
C LEU A 84 10.22 -24.08 -13.98
N ASN A 85 11.01 -24.43 -12.96
CA ASN A 85 12.40 -24.00 -12.80
C ASN A 85 13.28 -24.99 -13.57
N ASP A 86 13.12 -25.04 -14.88
CA ASP A 86 13.86 -25.90 -15.82
C ASP A 86 15.05 -25.14 -16.43
N PHE A 87 15.97 -24.71 -15.56
CA PHE A 87 17.30 -24.21 -15.96
C PHE A 87 18.20 -25.28 -16.62
N THR A 88 17.69 -26.50 -16.81
CA THR A 88 18.41 -27.66 -17.34
C THR A 88 18.60 -27.65 -18.86
N HIS A 89 18.00 -26.70 -19.59
CA HIS A 89 18.14 -26.60 -21.05
C HIS A 89 19.18 -25.57 -21.54
N CYS A 90 19.89 -24.89 -20.65
CA CYS A 90 20.89 -23.87 -21.05
C CYS A 90 22.28 -24.42 -21.46
N PHE A 91 22.46 -25.75 -21.56
CA PHE A 91 23.72 -26.32 -22.04
C PHE A 91 23.47 -27.39 -23.11
N SER A 92 23.37 -26.96 -24.38
CA SER A 92 23.74 -27.82 -25.50
C SER A 92 25.27 -27.78 -25.66
N PRO A 93 25.99 -28.90 -25.54
CA PRO A 93 27.40 -28.94 -25.91
C PRO A 93 27.52 -28.88 -27.44
N LEU A 94 28.26 -27.89 -27.94
CA LEU A 94 28.84 -27.90 -29.28
C LEU A 94 30.18 -28.64 -29.24
#